data_AF-A0A5R8PBI5-F1
#
_entry.id   AF-A0A5R8PBI5-F1
#
_cell.length_a   1.000
_cell.length_b   1.000
_cell.length_c   1.000
_cell.angle_alpha   90.00
_cell.angle_beta   90.00
_cell.angle_gamma   90.00
#
_symmetry.space_group_name_H-M   'P 1'
#
loop_
_entity.id
_entity.type
_entity.pdbx_description
1 polymer ?
#
loop_
_entity_poly.entity_id
_entity_poly.type
_entity_poly.pdbx_seq_one_letter_code
_entity_poly.pdbx_strand_id
1 'polypeptide(L)'
;MSTPNAAPKTTSAYIAQAAIAFGVSLFGAGVGIFYLPLDPWQRGFLGMTVLFLVTSTFTLAKVVRDKHEADSLRGRIDEARVEKLIAEHDPFKSVA
;
A
#
# COMPACT_ATOMS: atom_id res chain seq x y z
N MET A 1 22.02 -18.10 -2.48
CA MET A 1 20.92 -18.34 -1.53
C MET A 1 19.91 -17.23 -1.69
N SER A 2 18.90 -17.42 -2.54
CA SER A 2 17.81 -16.47 -2.73
C SER A 2 16.77 -16.78 -1.66
N THR A 3 16.66 -15.95 -0.63
CA THR A 3 15.55 -16.05 0.33
C THR A 3 14.25 -15.74 -0.40
N PRO A 4 13.24 -16.62 -0.38
CA PRO A 4 11.93 -16.30 -0.92
C PRO A 4 11.41 -15.07 -0.16
N ASN A 5 11.15 -13.98 -0.89
CA ASN A 5 10.47 -12.82 -0.34
C ASN A 5 9.01 -13.21 -0.06
N ALA A 6 8.78 -13.89 1.06
CA ALA A 6 7.45 -14.16 1.55
C ALA A 6 6.84 -12.82 1.94
N ALA A 7 6.04 -12.24 1.04
CA ALA A 7 5.30 -11.02 1.33
C ALA A 7 4.57 -11.19 2.68
N PRO A 8 4.77 -10.28 3.65
CA PRO A 8 4.17 -10.44 4.97
C PRO A 8 2.65 -10.44 4.82
N LYS A 9 2.02 -11.58 5.13
CA LYS A 9 0.56 -11.71 5.14
C LYS A 9 0.03 -10.94 6.35
N THR A 10 -0.64 -9.83 6.11
CA THR A 10 -1.37 -9.11 7.15
C THR A 10 -2.54 -9.97 7.62
N THR A 11 -2.73 -10.09 8.93
CA THR A 11 -3.84 -10.84 9.49
C THR A 11 -5.15 -10.06 9.34
N SER A 12 -6.28 -10.77 9.22
CA SER A 12 -7.61 -10.14 9.15
C SER A 12 -7.89 -9.26 10.38
N ALA A 13 -7.41 -9.68 11.56
CA ALA A 13 -7.51 -8.91 12.80
C ALA A 13 -6.79 -7.54 12.71
N TYR A 14 -5.59 -7.51 12.14
CA TYR A 14 -4.84 -6.26 11.98
C TYR A 14 -5.50 -5.31 10.98
N ILE A 15 -6.07 -5.84 9.89
CA ILE A 15 -6.84 -5.04 8.92
C ILE A 15 -8.07 -4.42 9.59
N ALA A 16 -8.82 -5.20 10.36
CA ALA A 16 -9.98 -4.71 11.10
C ALA A 16 -9.59 -3.63 12.12
N GLN A 17 -8.51 -3.85 12.88
CA GLN A 17 -7.99 -2.86 13.84
C GLN A 17 -7.62 -1.54 13.14
N ALA A 18 -6.91 -1.60 12.01
CA ALA A 18 -6.53 -0.41 11.26
C ALA A 18 -7.76 0.37 10.75
N ALA A 19 -8.77 -0.33 10.24
CA ALA A 19 -10.02 0.29 9.78
C ALA A 19 -10.78 0.97 10.94
N ILE A 20 -10.86 0.30 12.09
CA ILE A 20 -11.49 0.86 13.31
C ILE A 20 -10.72 2.09 13.79
N ALA A 21 -9.39 2.01 13.90
CA ALA A 21 -8.56 3.12 14.34
C ALA A 21 -8.71 4.35 13.43
N PHE A 22 -8.75 4.14 12.10
CA PHE A 22 -9.02 5.20 11.14
C PHE A 22 -10.42 5.79 11.30
N GLY A 23 -11.45 4.96 11.52
CA GLY A 23 -12.81 5.42 11.77
C GLY A 23 -12.91 6.28 13.03
N VAL A 24 -12.28 5.84 14.12
CA VAL A 24 -12.25 6.56 15.41
C VAL A 24 -11.50 7.89 15.27
N SER A 25 -10.37 7.92 14.56
CA SER A 25 -9.60 9.16 14.36
C SER A 25 -10.35 10.17 13.49
N LEU A 26 -10.99 9.71 12.40
CA LEU A 26 -11.79 10.57 11.53
C LEU A 26 -13.01 11.12 12.27
N PHE A 27 -13.68 10.29 13.07
CA PHE A 27 -14.78 10.71 13.93
C PHE A 27 -14.31 11.74 14.96
N GLY A 28 -13.19 11.48 15.63
CA GLY A 28 -12.58 12.42 16.59
C GLY A 28 -12.25 13.77 15.96
N ALA A 29 -11.70 13.78 14.74
CA ALA A 29 -11.45 15.01 13.99
C ALA A 29 -12.76 15.76 13.68
N GLY A 30 -13.80 15.07 13.22
CA GLY A 30 -15.11 15.66 12.96
C GLY A 30 -15.76 16.26 14.20
N VAL A 31 -15.74 15.52 15.32
CA VAL A 31 -16.24 15.99 16.62
C VAL A 31 -15.44 17.20 17.10
N GLY A 32 -14.11 17.17 17.00
CA GLY A 32 -13.25 18.30 17.37
C GLY A 32 -13.56 19.56 16.56
N ILE A 33 -13.75 19.43 15.25
CA ILE A 33 -14.16 20.54 14.39
C ILE A 33 -15.56 21.06 14.76
N PHE A 34 -16.47 20.18 15.20
CA PHE A 34 -17.82 20.58 15.60
C PHE A 34 -17.86 21.36 16.92
N TYR A 35 -17.06 20.96 17.90
CA TYR A 35 -17.00 21.61 19.21
C TYR A 35 -16.13 22.88 19.25
N LEU A 36 -15.37 23.15 18.19
CA LEU A 36 -14.56 24.36 18.11
C LEU A 36 -15.45 25.61 17.97
N PRO A 37 -15.23 26.67 18.77
CA PRO A 37 -15.98 27.92 18.67
C PRO A 37 -15.46 28.76 17.48
N LEU A 38 -15.78 28.31 16.27
CA LEU A 38 -15.38 28.95 15.01
C LEU A 38 -16.61 29.40 14.21
N ASP A 39 -16.40 30.36 13.31
CA ASP A 39 -17.41 30.75 12.35
C ASP A 39 -17.75 29.59 11.40
N PRO A 40 -19.01 29.52 10.90
CA PRO A 40 -19.44 28.46 9.99
C PRO A 40 -18.55 28.30 8.76
N TRP A 41 -18.00 29.41 8.24
CA TRP A 41 -17.12 29.41 7.08
C TRP A 41 -15.76 28.76 7.37
N GLN A 42 -15.13 29.11 8.49
CA GLN A 42 -13.85 28.53 8.92
C GLN A 42 -14.01 27.04 9.22
N ARG A 43 -15.12 26.66 9.84
CA ARG A 43 -15.47 25.25 10.09
C ARG A 43 -15.66 24.48 8.78
N GLY A 44 -16.31 25.10 7.79
CA GLY A 44 -16.47 24.53 6.45
C GLY A 44 -15.12 24.31 5.75
N PHE A 45 -14.21 25.29 5.83
CA PHE A 45 -12.85 25.15 5.31
C PHE A 45 -12.12 23.96 5.94
N LEU A 46 -12.12 23.85 7.27
CA LEU A 46 -11.48 22.72 7.98
C LEU A 46 -12.09 21.38 7.59
N GLY A 47 -13.43 21.30 7.48
CA GLY A 47 -14.12 20.10 7.03
C GLY A 47 -13.68 19.67 5.62
N MET A 48 -13.66 20.62 4.68
CA MET A 48 -13.20 20.38 3.31
C MET A 48 -11.72 19.96 3.27
N THR A 49 -10.86 20.62 4.05
CA THR A 49 -9.44 20.27 4.15
C THR A 49 -9.26 18.85 4.66
N VAL A 50 -9.94 18.44 5.73
CA VAL A 50 -9.86 17.07 6.26
C VAL A 50 -10.34 16.05 5.23
N LEU A 51 -11.47 16.28 4.57
CA LEU A 51 -11.99 15.36 3.54
C LEU A 51 -11.02 15.21 2.36
N PHE A 52 -10.47 16.31 1.87
CA PHE A 52 -9.51 16.29 0.76
C PHE A 52 -8.16 15.66 1.17
N LEU A 53 -7.70 15.93 2.39
CA LEU A 53 -6.48 15.35 2.94
C LEU A 53 -6.61 13.82 3.08
N VAL A 54 -7.72 13.33 3.62
CA VAL A 54 -8.02 11.90 3.73
C VAL A 54 -8.05 11.25 2.34
N THR A 55 -8.77 11.86 1.40
CA THR A 55 -8.90 11.33 0.04
C THR A 55 -7.55 11.26 -0.68
N SER A 56 -6.75 12.32 -0.62
CA SER A 56 -5.42 12.35 -1.24
C SER A 56 -4.44 11.39 -0.57
N THR A 57 -4.52 11.21 0.76
CA THR A 57 -3.70 10.23 1.49
C THR A 57 -4.00 8.80 1.03
N PHE A 58 -5.28 8.42 0.86
CA PHE A 58 -5.62 7.09 0.34
C PHE A 58 -5.18 6.88 -1.11
N THR A 59 -5.27 7.92 -1.95
CA THR A 59 -4.76 7.86 -3.33
C THR A 59 -3.25 7.67 -3.33
N LEU A 60 -2.52 8.42 -2.51
CA LEU A 60 -1.07 8.27 -2.38
C LEU A 60 -0.70 6.88 -1.85
N ALA A 61 -1.42 6.36 -0.86
CA ALA A 61 -1.22 5.01 -0.33
C ALA A 61 -1.42 3.93 -1.40
N LYS A 62 -2.42 4.08 -2.28
CA LYS A 62 -2.60 3.21 -3.45
C LYS A 62 -1.39 3.29 -4.38
N VAL A 63 -0.98 4.50 -4.78
CA VAL A 63 0.18 4.68 -5.68
C VAL A 63 1.44 4.02 -5.11
N VAL A 64 1.70 4.16 -3.81
CA VAL A 64 2.85 3.52 -3.16
C VAL A 64 2.73 1.99 -3.19
N ARG A 65 1.53 1.46 -2.87
CA ARG A 65 1.28 0.01 -2.91
C ARG A 65 1.43 -0.55 -4.33
N ASP A 66 0.87 0.13 -5.32
CA ASP A 66 0.93 -0.27 -6.72
C ASP A 66 2.38 -0.29 -7.23
N LYS A 67 3.21 0.68 -6.80
CA LYS A 67 4.66 0.69 -7.09
C LYS A 67 5.37 -0.51 -6.44
N HIS A 68 5.12 -0.78 -5.16
CA HIS A 68 5.71 -1.93 -4.47
C HIS A 68 5.33 -3.26 -5.14
N GLU A 69 4.07 -3.41 -5.56
CA GLU A 69 3.60 -4.60 -6.27
C GLU A 69 4.27 -4.74 -7.64
N ALA A 70 4.33 -3.66 -8.42
CA ALA A 70 5.01 -3.66 -9.72
C ALA A 70 6.49 -4.05 -9.63
N ASP A 71 7.22 -3.52 -8.63
CA ASP A 71 8.64 -3.85 -8.43
C ASP A 71 8.82 -5.32 -8.02
N SER A 72 7.94 -5.85 -7.16
CA SER A 72 7.98 -7.26 -6.75
C SER A 72 7.69 -8.23 -7.92
N LEU A 73 6.78 -7.85 -8.82
CA LEU A 73 6.43 -8.66 -9.99
C LEU A 73 7.56 -8.67 -11.02
N ARG A 74 8.23 -7.53 -11.23
CA ARG A 74 9.39 -7.44 -12.13
C ARG A 74 10.51 -8.37 -11.69
N GLY A 75 10.87 -8.36 -10.40
CA GLY A 75 11.90 -9.26 -9.88
C GLY A 75 11.60 -10.75 -10.10
N ARG A 76 10.33 -11.16 -9.93
CA ARG A 76 9.90 -12.55 -10.19
C ARG A 76 9.94 -12.93 -11.68
N ILE A 77 9.63 -11.98 -12.57
CA ILE A 77 9.73 -12.20 -14.02
C ILE A 77 11.18 -12.32 -14.45
N ASP A 78 12.06 -11.48 -13.90
CA ASP A 78 13.49 -11.52 -14.19
C ASP A 78 14.10 -12.84 -13.72
N GLU A 79 13.75 -13.31 -12.52
CA GLU A 79 14.18 -14.62 -12.01
C GLU A 79 13.73 -15.77 -12.93
N ALA A 80 12.46 -15.78 -13.34
CA ALA A 80 11.94 -16.81 -14.24
C ALA A 80 12.58 -16.75 -15.65
N ARG A 81 12.89 -15.54 -16.15
CA ARG A 81 13.60 -15.38 -17.43
C ARG A 81 15.03 -15.88 -17.32
N VAL A 82 15.72 -15.57 -16.24
CA VAL A 82 17.08 -16.05 -15.96
C VAL A 82 17.10 -17.57 -15.85
N GLU A 83 16.14 -18.16 -15.10
CA GLU A 83 15.99 -19.61 -14.99
C GLU A 83 15.76 -20.25 -16.36
N LYS A 84 14.91 -19.67 -17.21
CA LYS A 84 14.69 -20.15 -18.57
C LYS A 84 15.96 -20.07 -19.43
N LEU A 85 16.69 -18.95 -19.37
CA LEU A 85 17.95 -18.79 -20.12
C LEU A 85 19.00 -19.82 -19.70
N ILE A 86 19.10 -20.10 -18.40
CA ILE A 86 19.99 -21.14 -17.86
C ILE A 86 19.53 -22.54 -18.32
N ALA A 87 18.23 -22.82 -18.31
CA ALA A 87 17.69 -24.11 -18.74
C ALA A 87 17.85 -24.36 -20.25
N GLU A 88 17.78 -23.31 -21.06
CA GLU A 88 17.93 -23.40 -22.52
C GLU A 88 19.40 -23.48 -22.94
N HIS A 89 20.31 -22.82 -22.20
CA HIS A 89 21.77 -22.98 -22.35
C HIS A 89 22.30 -23.96 -21.30
N ASP A 90 21.97 -25.25 -21.45
CA ASP A 90 22.58 -26.33 -20.67
C ASP A 90 23.86 -26.84 -21.37
N PRO A 91 25.07 -26.40 -20.94
CA PRO A 91 26.33 -26.80 -21.57
C PRO A 91 26.66 -28.30 -21.41
N PHE A 92 25.90 -29.06 -20.62
CA PHE A 92 26.17 -30.49 -20.38
C PHE A 92 25.42 -31.45 -21.31
N LYS A 93 24.52 -30.95 -22.18
CA LYS A 93 23.86 -31.77 -23.22
C LYS A 93 24.63 -31.87 -24.54
N SER A 94 25.64 -31.04 -24.76
CA SER A 94 26.44 -31.01 -26.01
C SER A 94 27.64 -31.98 -26.01
N VAL A 95 27.86 -32.73 -24.94
CA VAL A 95 28.97 -33.69 -24.84
C VAL A 95 28.40 -35.07 -24.49
N ALA A 96 27.68 -35.66 -25.45
CA ALA A 96 27.37 -37.09 -25.52
C ALA A 96 27.17 -37.48 -26.99
#